data_AF-A0A3N5W3T6-F1
#
_entry.id   AF-A0A3N5W3T6-F1
#
_cell.length_a   1.000
_cell.length_b   1.000
_cell.length_c   1.000
_cell.angle_alpha   90.00
_cell.angle_beta   90.00
_cell.angle_gamma   90.00
#
_symmetry.space_group_name_H-M   'P 1'
#
loop_
_entity.id
_entity.type
_entity.pdbx_description
1 polymer ?
#
loop_
_entity_poly.entity_id
_entity_poly.type
_entity_poly.pdbx_seq_one_letter_code
_entity_poly.pdbx_strand_id
1 'polypeptide(L)'
;MKTCPLISANSNSLKSKGEPSVNRKLEASEELEEIQDSEINLKIELGREKITRMIIEAAAPRLQVLGIELLDIRFKRINYVEEVQKKIYERMISERKRIADKFRSEGQGEAAKILGDKERDLKQIQSDAYRQAQEIKGKADAEATTIYAQAYNQSAESRAFYQFLKTMDTYKTTLSEKDWLVLSTKGDFFKFLQNPSGH
;
A
#
# COMPACT_ATOMS: atom_id res chain seq x y z
N MET A 1 -15.56 32.87 8.52
CA MET A 1 -15.98 31.97 9.61
C MET A 1 -16.92 30.91 9.04
N LYS A 2 -16.44 29.68 8.83
CA LYS A 2 -17.29 28.52 8.52
C LYS A 2 -16.76 27.35 9.34
N THR A 3 -17.55 26.93 10.31
CA THR A 3 -17.31 25.82 11.23
C THR A 3 -17.73 24.51 10.58
N CYS A 4 -16.83 23.51 10.58
CA CYS A 4 -17.12 22.14 10.15
C CYS A 4 -17.53 21.31 11.39
N PRO A 5 -18.60 20.50 11.35
CA PRO A 5 -19.03 19.72 12.49
C PRO A 5 -18.26 18.41 12.62
N LEU A 6 -17.96 18.04 13.87
CA LEU A 6 -17.35 16.78 14.27
C LEU A 6 -18.37 15.64 14.16
N ILE A 7 -18.07 14.63 13.36
CA ILE A 7 -18.78 13.34 13.37
C ILE A 7 -17.96 12.37 14.23
N SER A 8 -18.50 12.10 15.41
CA SER A 8 -18.14 11.02 16.29
C SER A 8 -18.55 9.69 15.65
N ALA A 9 -17.57 8.82 15.37
CA ALA A 9 -17.81 7.42 15.06
C ALA A 9 -17.08 6.56 16.11
N ASN A 10 -17.87 6.10 17.08
CA ASN A 10 -17.49 5.06 18.00
C ASN A 10 -17.85 3.70 17.37
N SER A 11 -16.88 2.87 17.07
CA SER A 11 -17.10 1.46 16.74
C SER A 11 -15.86 0.65 17.12
N ASN A 12 -15.75 0.38 18.41
CA ASN A 12 -14.74 -0.50 18.96
C ASN A 12 -15.26 -1.94 18.90
N SER A 13 -14.87 -2.70 17.87
CA SER A 13 -15.03 -4.15 17.80
C SER A 13 -14.13 -4.74 16.73
N LEU A 14 -13.61 -5.94 17.01
CA LEU A 14 -12.80 -6.82 16.17
C LEU A 14 -11.29 -6.58 16.19
N LYS A 15 -10.69 -6.81 17.37
CA LYS A 15 -9.33 -7.38 17.45
C LYS A 15 -9.39 -8.85 17.01
N SER A 16 -8.75 -9.20 15.89
CA SER A 16 -8.18 -10.54 15.75
C SER A 16 -7.11 -10.64 14.65
N LYS A 17 -5.94 -11.08 15.10
CA LYS A 17 -4.93 -11.92 14.43
C LYS A 17 -4.02 -11.28 13.36
N GLY A 18 -2.76 -11.10 13.77
CA GLY A 18 -1.64 -11.65 13.02
C GLY A 18 -0.71 -10.66 12.33
N GLU A 19 -0.15 -9.69 13.05
CA GLU A 19 1.04 -8.98 12.57
C GLU A 19 2.29 -9.82 12.92
N PRO A 20 3.21 -10.10 11.97
CA PRO A 20 4.47 -10.72 12.31
C PRO A 20 5.27 -9.74 13.17
N SER A 21 5.53 -10.15 14.41
CA SER A 21 6.32 -9.41 15.38
C SER A 21 7.76 -9.25 14.89
N VAL A 22 8.03 -8.15 14.17
CA VAL A 22 9.38 -7.60 14.10
C VAL A 22 9.61 -6.77 15.37
N ASN A 23 9.49 -7.43 16.52
CA ASN A 23 9.97 -6.89 17.80
C ASN A 23 11.46 -7.16 17.89
N ARG A 24 12.23 -6.53 17.00
CA ARG A 24 13.57 -6.11 17.39
C ARG A 24 13.40 -4.71 17.95
N LYS A 25 13.21 -4.62 19.27
CA LYS A 25 13.50 -3.37 19.97
C LYS A 25 14.92 -2.99 19.54
N LEU A 26 15.03 -1.91 18.79
CA LEU A 26 16.31 -1.27 18.54
C LEU A 26 16.73 -0.71 19.90
N GLU A 27 17.54 -1.48 20.63
CA GLU A 27 18.28 -1.05 21.84
C GLU A 27 19.26 0.09 21.54
N ALA A 28 19.26 0.64 20.32
CA ALA A 28 19.94 1.88 19.93
C ALA A 28 19.02 3.12 20.02
N SER A 29 17.81 3.01 20.58
CA SER A 29 16.89 4.15 20.67
C SER A 29 17.18 5.06 21.87
N GLU A 30 17.70 4.53 22.98
CA GLU A 30 17.94 5.31 24.20
C GLU A 30 19.19 6.23 24.09
N GLU A 31 20.25 5.81 23.39
CA GLU A 31 21.43 6.68 23.15
C GLU A 31 21.19 7.74 22.06
N LEU A 32 20.13 7.61 21.26
CA LEU A 32 19.78 8.51 20.16
C LEU A 32 18.73 9.57 20.55
N GLU A 33 18.14 9.47 21.74
CA GLU A 33 17.22 10.48 22.28
C GLU A 33 17.94 11.70 22.88
N GLU A 34 19.20 11.59 23.33
CA GLU A 34 19.95 12.74 23.87
C GLU A 34 20.38 13.77 22.81
N ILE A 35 20.26 13.46 21.52
CA ILE A 35 20.66 14.38 20.42
C ILE A 35 19.46 15.20 19.89
N GLN A 36 18.25 15.01 20.44
CA GLN A 36 17.02 15.59 19.87
C GLN A 36 16.80 17.10 20.11
N ASP A 37 17.57 17.77 20.96
CA ASP A 37 17.26 19.17 21.34
C ASP A 37 18.15 20.26 20.75
N SER A 38 19.03 19.94 19.79
CA SER A 38 19.69 20.99 19.01
C SER A 38 19.07 21.19 17.63
N GLU A 39 17.74 21.26 17.59
CA GLU A 39 17.11 22.09 16.56
C GLU A 39 17.83 23.43 16.57
N ILE A 40 18.46 23.77 15.45
CA ILE A 40 19.17 25.03 15.27
C ILE A 40 18.12 26.13 15.08
N ASN A 41 17.22 26.28 16.06
CA ASN A 41 16.50 27.51 16.33
C ASN A 41 17.52 28.50 16.92
N LEU A 42 18.56 28.82 16.16
CA LEU A 42 19.34 30.02 16.38
C LEU A 42 18.39 31.17 16.04
N LYS A 43 17.56 31.54 17.03
CA LYS A 43 16.73 32.72 16.96
C LYS A 43 17.68 33.90 16.79
N ILE A 44 17.79 34.40 15.57
CA ILE A 44 18.64 35.54 15.27
C ILE A 44 17.95 36.76 15.88
N GLU A 45 18.26 37.06 17.15
CA GLU A 45 17.63 38.17 17.87
C GLU A 45 18.15 39.54 17.40
N LEU A 46 19.36 39.55 16.81
CA LEU A 46 20.07 40.75 16.41
C LEU A 46 20.63 40.59 15.00
N GLY A 47 20.02 41.31 14.04
CA GLY A 47 20.50 41.41 12.67
C GLY A 47 21.66 42.41 12.53
N ARG A 48 22.33 42.37 11.38
CA ARG A 48 23.46 43.28 11.05
C ARG A 48 23.07 44.75 11.21
N GLU A 49 21.88 45.12 10.76
CA GLU A 49 21.38 46.51 10.82
C GLU A 49 21.28 47.03 12.26
N LYS A 50 20.75 46.20 13.17
CA LYS A 50 20.60 46.56 14.59
C LYS A 50 21.96 46.70 15.27
N ILE A 51 22.92 45.83 14.92
CA ILE A 51 24.30 45.92 15.41
C ILE A 51 24.98 47.20 14.92
N THR A 52 24.87 47.51 13.62
CA THR A 52 25.42 48.74 13.04
C THR A 52 24.86 49.98 13.73
N ARG A 53 23.54 50.02 13.98
CA ARG A 53 22.89 51.14 14.68
C ARG A 53 23.42 51.36 16.09
N MET A 54 23.56 50.28 16.87
CA MET A 54 24.16 50.34 18.21
C MET A 54 25.59 50.87 18.18
N ILE A 55 26.38 50.50 17.16
CA ILE A 55 27.75 51.00 17.00
C ILE A 55 27.75 52.51 16.68
N ILE A 56 26.84 52.97 15.80
CA ILE A 56 26.72 54.39 15.46
C ILE A 56 26.33 55.22 16.69
N GLU A 57 25.31 54.78 17.45
CA GLU A 57 24.87 55.45 18.68
C GLU A 57 26.00 55.56 19.72
N ALA A 58 26.83 54.52 19.85
CA ALA A 58 27.96 54.53 20.76
C ALA A 58 29.16 55.37 20.28
N ALA A 59 29.39 55.46 18.96
CA ALA A 59 30.56 56.12 18.38
C ALA A 59 30.34 57.60 18.06
N ALA A 60 29.14 58.01 17.65
CA ALA A 60 28.80 59.38 17.27
C ALA A 60 29.17 60.44 18.34
N PRO A 61 28.83 60.29 19.64
CA PRO A 61 29.15 61.33 20.63
C PRO A 61 30.65 61.47 20.89
N ARG A 62 31.43 60.38 20.71
CA ARG A 62 32.89 60.41 20.91
C ARG A 62 33.62 61.12 19.77
N LEU A 63 33.08 61.02 18.55
CA LEU A 63 33.66 61.65 17.36
C LEU A 63 33.29 63.13 17.24
N GLN A 64 32.13 63.55 17.75
CA GLN A 64 31.73 64.96 17.81
C GLN A 64 32.70 65.83 18.62
N VAL A 65 33.27 65.30 19.71
CA VAL A 65 34.29 66.00 20.52
C VAL A 65 35.56 66.29 19.70
N LEU A 66 35.83 65.49 18.67
CA LEU A 66 36.96 65.64 17.74
C LEU A 66 36.59 66.47 16.50
N GLY A 67 35.37 66.98 16.40
CA GLY A 67 34.88 67.74 15.24
C GLY A 67 34.59 66.89 14.00
N ILE A 68 34.41 65.57 14.15
CA ILE A 68 34.16 64.62 13.05
C ILE A 68 32.70 64.17 13.06
N GLU A 69 32.02 64.28 11.92
CA GLU A 69 30.65 63.79 11.72
C GLU A 69 30.64 62.36 11.14
N LEU A 70 29.88 61.46 11.76
CA LEU A 70 29.77 60.05 11.37
C LEU A 70 28.47 59.82 10.58
N LEU A 71 28.58 59.55 9.27
CA LEU A 71 27.43 59.38 8.36
C LEU A 71 26.93 57.93 8.26
N ASP A 72 27.82 56.94 8.05
CA ASP A 72 27.45 55.53 7.93
C ASP A 72 28.63 54.61 8.32
N ILE A 73 28.31 53.44 8.91
CA ILE A 73 29.28 52.38 9.23
C ILE A 73 28.84 51.11 8.52
N ARG A 74 29.75 50.52 7.74
CA ARG A 74 29.52 49.22 7.09
C ARG A 74 30.62 48.23 7.41
N PHE A 75 30.24 46.98 7.64
CA PHE A 75 31.19 45.88 7.78
C PHE A 75 31.81 45.57 6.43
N LYS A 76 33.14 45.74 6.31
CA LYS A 76 33.88 45.41 5.09
C LYS A 76 34.13 43.90 4.97
N ARG A 77 34.52 43.23 6.06
CA ARG A 77 34.77 41.78 6.12
C ARG A 77 34.64 41.29 7.55
N ILE A 78 34.05 40.10 7.73
CA ILE A 78 34.10 39.33 8.97
C ILE A 78 35.03 38.15 8.70
N ASN A 79 36.12 38.05 9.47
CA ASN A 79 37.02 36.91 9.40
C ASN A 79 36.56 35.89 10.43
N TYR A 80 36.48 34.63 10.04
CA TYR A 80 36.25 33.53 10.97
C TYR A 80 37.48 32.63 10.98
N VAL A 81 37.69 31.93 12.09
CA VAL A 81 38.76 30.93 12.20
C VAL A 81 38.41 29.73 11.32
N GLU A 82 39.29 29.36 10.40
CA GLU A 82 39.04 28.28 9.41
C GLU A 82 38.66 26.96 10.08
N GLU A 83 39.26 26.64 11.23
CA GLU A 83 38.96 25.42 11.99
C GLU A 83 37.50 25.38 12.46
N VAL A 84 36.97 26.51 12.94
CA VAL A 84 35.58 26.62 13.40
C VAL A 84 34.63 26.51 12.21
N GLN A 85 34.97 27.11 11.07
CA GLN A 85 34.16 27.01 9.85
C GLN A 85 34.01 25.56 9.39
N LYS A 86 35.11 24.81 9.31
CA LYS A 86 35.09 23.40 8.88
C LYS A 86 34.17 22.55 9.78
N LYS A 87 34.30 22.69 11.10
CA LYS A 87 33.44 22.00 12.08
C LYS A 87 31.95 22.32 11.91
N ILE A 88 31.61 23.59 11.64
CA ILE A 88 30.22 24.00 11.39
C ILE A 88 29.69 23.39 10.08
N TYR A 89 30.49 23.41 9.01
CA TYR A 89 30.11 22.80 7.74
C TYR A 89 29.88 21.29 7.86
N GLU A 90 30.78 20.58 8.55
CA GLU A 90 30.63 19.14 8.82
C GLU A 90 29.34 18.85 9.58
N ARG A 91 29.03 19.64 10.61
CA ARG A 91 27.76 19.52 11.35
C ARG A 91 26.55 19.77 10.45
N MET A 92 26.59 20.80 9.61
CA MET A 92 25.50 21.10 8.67
C MET A 92 25.29 19.97 7.66
N ILE A 93 26.37 19.38 7.14
CA ILE A 93 26.29 18.26 6.19
C ILE A 93 25.66 17.03 6.88
N SER A 94 26.13 16.69 8.08
CA SER A 94 25.59 15.58 8.87
C SER A 94 24.10 15.76 9.14
N GLU A 95 23.70 16.96 9.56
CA GLU A 95 22.30 17.28 9.85
C GLU A 95 21.43 17.23 8.59
N ARG A 96 21.89 17.79 7.47
CA ARG A 96 21.17 17.69 6.19
C ARG A 96 21.01 16.25 5.72
N LYS A 97 22.05 15.42 5.91
CA LYS A 97 21.99 14.00 5.59
C LYS A 97 20.97 13.27 6.47
N ARG A 98 20.97 13.52 7.79
CA ARG A 98 20.01 12.96 8.74
C ARG A 98 18.57 13.31 8.36
N ILE A 99 18.31 14.58 8.03
CA ILE A 99 16.99 15.04 7.57
C ILE A 99 16.58 14.34 6.28
N ALA A 100 17.49 14.24 5.30
CA ALA A 100 17.21 13.56 4.03
C ALA A 100 16.93 12.06 4.22
N ASP A 101 17.67 11.40 5.11
CA ASP A 101 17.47 9.99 5.43
C ASP A 101 16.14 9.75 6.14
N LYS A 102 15.75 10.64 7.08
CA LYS A 102 14.42 10.62 7.70
C LYS A 102 13.31 10.72 6.65
N PHE A 103 13.36 11.71 5.77
CA PHE A 103 12.36 11.85 4.70
C PHE A 103 12.34 10.66 3.73
N ARG A 104 13.50 10.07 3.45
CA ARG A 104 13.58 8.86 2.61
C ARG A 104 12.92 7.67 3.29
N SER A 105 13.18 7.46 4.58
CA SER A 105 12.56 6.39 5.36
C SER A 105 11.05 6.57 5.50
N GLU A 106 10.58 7.79 5.77
CA GLU A 106 9.15 8.11 5.82
C GLU A 106 8.48 7.86 4.47
N GLY A 107 9.07 8.34 3.37
CA GLY A 107 8.55 8.10 2.02
C GLY A 107 8.52 6.63 1.63
N GLN A 108 9.52 5.84 2.04
CA GLN A 108 9.54 4.38 1.83
C GLN A 108 8.44 3.69 2.64
N GLY A 109 8.23 4.10 3.89
CA GLY A 109 7.17 3.55 4.75
C GLY A 109 5.78 3.82 4.20
N GLU A 110 5.52 5.06 3.76
CA GLU A 110 4.25 5.44 3.14
C GLU A 110 4.01 4.70 1.82
N ALA A 111 5.03 4.60 0.97
CA ALA A 111 4.94 3.85 -0.29
C ALA A 111 4.63 2.37 -0.04
N ALA A 112 5.30 1.73 0.92
CA ALA A 112 5.04 0.34 1.29
C ALA A 112 3.61 0.12 1.80
N LYS A 113 3.10 1.07 2.60
CA LYS A 113 1.72 1.05 3.09
C LYS A 113 0.71 1.12 1.94
N ILE A 114 0.87 2.09 1.03
CA ILE A 114 -0.01 2.26 -0.14
C ILE A 114 0.00 1.00 -1.01
N LEU A 115 1.17 0.41 -1.23
CA LEU A 115 1.29 -0.83 -2.01
C LEU A 115 0.60 -2.01 -1.33
N GLY A 116 0.78 -2.16 -0.02
CA GLY A 116 0.13 -3.21 0.77
C GLY A 116 -1.39 -3.09 0.75
N ASP A 117 -1.91 -1.88 0.96
CA ASP A 117 -3.36 -1.59 0.89
C ASP A 117 -3.90 -1.89 -0.50
N LYS A 118 -3.21 -1.44 -1.56
CA LYS A 118 -3.58 -1.73 -2.95
C LYS A 118 -3.64 -3.24 -3.22
N GLU A 119 -2.64 -4.00 -2.79
CA GLU A 119 -2.61 -5.46 -3.03
C GLU A 119 -3.72 -6.18 -2.29
N ARG A 120 -4.00 -5.77 -1.04
CA ARG A 120 -5.11 -6.30 -0.25
C ARG A 120 -6.44 -6.04 -0.94
N ASP A 121 -6.68 -4.80 -1.39
CA ASP A 121 -7.93 -4.40 -2.02
C ASP A 121 -8.13 -5.14 -3.36
N LEU A 122 -7.06 -5.30 -4.15
CA LEU A 122 -7.12 -6.10 -5.38
C LEU A 122 -7.49 -7.56 -5.11
N LYS A 123 -6.86 -8.19 -4.10
CA LYS A 123 -7.19 -9.58 -3.72
C LYS A 123 -8.63 -9.71 -3.24
N GLN A 124 -9.11 -8.73 -2.47
CA GLN A 124 -10.49 -8.71 -1.99
C GLN A 124 -11.48 -8.62 -3.16
N ILE A 125 -11.29 -7.65 -4.07
CA ILE A 125 -12.14 -7.47 -5.24
C ILE A 125 -12.16 -8.73 -6.12
N GLN A 126 -10.99 -9.34 -6.37
CA GLN A 126 -10.90 -10.57 -7.16
C GLN A 126 -11.61 -11.75 -6.48
N SER A 127 -11.44 -11.90 -5.17
CA SER A 127 -12.08 -12.97 -4.40
C SER A 127 -13.60 -12.81 -4.37
N ASP A 128 -14.08 -11.59 -4.19
CA ASP A 128 -15.51 -11.28 -4.20
C ASP A 128 -16.12 -11.47 -5.58
N ALA A 129 -15.46 -11.02 -6.65
CA ALA A 129 -15.88 -11.25 -8.02
C ALA A 129 -15.94 -12.74 -8.36
N TYR A 130 -14.92 -13.51 -7.95
CA TYR A 130 -14.89 -14.95 -8.16
C TYR A 130 -16.02 -15.66 -7.41
N ARG A 131 -16.25 -15.31 -6.14
CA ARG A 131 -17.35 -15.85 -5.34
C ARG A 131 -18.70 -15.58 -6.01
N GLN A 132 -18.96 -14.34 -6.42
CA GLN A 132 -20.21 -13.99 -7.11
C GLN A 132 -20.38 -14.75 -8.42
N ALA A 133 -19.32 -14.88 -9.21
CA ALA A 133 -19.35 -15.66 -10.45
C ALA A 133 -19.71 -17.14 -10.19
N GLN A 134 -19.12 -17.76 -9.16
CA GLN A 134 -19.45 -19.14 -8.77
C GLN A 134 -20.87 -19.28 -8.25
N GLU A 135 -21.37 -18.32 -7.47
CA GLU A 135 -22.76 -18.33 -7.00
C GLU A 135 -23.76 -18.24 -8.16
N ILE A 136 -23.52 -17.34 -9.12
CA ILE A 136 -24.38 -17.19 -10.31
C ILE A 136 -24.35 -18.46 -11.14
N LYS A 137 -23.16 -19.02 -11.40
CA LYS A 137 -23.01 -20.25 -12.16
C LYS A 137 -23.70 -21.43 -11.47
N GLY A 138 -23.51 -21.58 -10.16
CA GLY A 138 -24.16 -22.62 -9.38
C GLY A 138 -25.69 -22.52 -9.39
N LYS A 139 -26.25 -21.31 -9.31
CA LYS A 139 -27.71 -21.09 -9.46
C LYS A 139 -28.20 -21.46 -10.86
N ALA A 140 -27.50 -21.00 -11.89
CA ALA A 140 -27.85 -21.31 -13.28
C ALA A 140 -27.79 -22.82 -13.56
N ASP A 141 -26.76 -23.52 -13.06
CA ASP A 141 -26.61 -24.96 -13.23
C ASP A 141 -27.71 -25.74 -12.47
N ALA A 142 -28.10 -25.28 -11.28
CA ALA A 142 -29.19 -25.86 -10.51
C ALA A 142 -30.55 -25.67 -11.20
N GLU A 143 -30.82 -24.48 -11.73
CA GLU A 143 -32.03 -24.18 -12.50
C GLU A 143 -32.08 -25.01 -13.79
N ALA A 144 -30.99 -25.07 -14.55
CA ALA A 144 -30.90 -25.89 -15.76
C ALA A 144 -31.12 -27.37 -15.45
N THR A 145 -30.49 -27.89 -14.40
CA THR A 145 -30.67 -29.29 -13.97
C THR A 145 -32.12 -29.57 -13.57
N THR A 146 -32.77 -28.62 -12.89
CA THR A 146 -34.19 -28.74 -12.50
C THR A 146 -35.10 -28.78 -13.73
N ILE A 147 -34.88 -27.89 -14.71
CA ILE A 147 -35.64 -27.87 -15.97
C ILE A 147 -35.44 -29.18 -16.74
N TYR A 148 -34.21 -29.67 -16.86
CA TYR A 148 -33.94 -30.95 -17.52
C TYR A 148 -34.60 -32.12 -16.80
N ALA A 149 -34.49 -32.18 -15.47
CA ALA A 149 -35.14 -33.22 -14.68
C ALA A 149 -36.66 -33.19 -14.86
N GLN A 150 -37.28 -32.00 -14.87
CA GLN A 150 -38.72 -31.85 -15.11
C GLN A 150 -39.14 -32.27 -16.52
N ALA A 151 -38.36 -31.90 -17.54
CA ALA A 151 -38.65 -32.25 -18.93
C ALA A 151 -38.57 -33.77 -19.18
N TYR A 152 -37.53 -34.42 -18.64
CA TYR A 152 -37.27 -35.83 -18.93
C TYR A 152 -37.96 -36.81 -17.96
N ASN A 153 -38.44 -36.37 -16.79
CA ASN A 153 -39.19 -37.24 -15.86
C ASN A 153 -40.69 -37.39 -16.17
N GLN A 154 -41.20 -36.80 -17.26
CA GLN A 154 -42.63 -36.86 -17.60
C GLN A 154 -43.12 -38.28 -17.95
N SER A 155 -42.29 -39.10 -18.60
CA SER A 155 -42.64 -40.47 -19.00
C SER A 155 -41.44 -41.41 -18.89
N ALA A 156 -41.69 -42.71 -18.76
CA ALA A 156 -40.65 -43.74 -18.75
C ALA A 156 -39.86 -43.78 -20.08
N GLU A 157 -40.53 -43.53 -21.21
CA GLU A 157 -39.89 -43.44 -22.53
C GLU A 157 -38.97 -42.21 -22.64
N SER A 158 -39.38 -41.07 -22.09
CA SER A 158 -38.57 -39.83 -22.09
C SER A 158 -37.28 -39.98 -21.28
N ARG A 159 -37.32 -40.72 -20.16
CA ARG A 159 -36.13 -41.08 -19.37
C ARG A 159 -35.15 -41.94 -20.16
N ALA A 160 -35.65 -42.99 -20.83
CA ALA A 160 -34.82 -43.87 -21.65
C ALA A 160 -34.17 -43.12 -22.83
N PHE A 161 -34.94 -42.23 -23.47
CA PHE A 161 -34.47 -41.40 -24.57
C PHE A 161 -33.38 -40.41 -24.15
N TYR A 162 -33.53 -39.76 -22.99
CA TYR A 162 -32.51 -38.88 -22.42
C TYR A 162 -31.20 -39.62 -22.14
N GLN A 163 -31.30 -40.80 -21.52
CA GLN A 163 -30.13 -41.61 -21.19
C GLN A 163 -29.36 -41.99 -22.46
N PHE A 164 -30.07 -42.38 -23.52
CA PHE A 164 -29.48 -42.65 -24.83
C PHE A 164 -28.80 -41.41 -25.45
N LEU A 165 -29.49 -40.27 -25.51
CA LEU A 165 -28.95 -39.02 -26.04
C LEU A 165 -27.68 -38.57 -25.30
N LYS A 166 -27.70 -38.64 -23.96
CA LYS A 166 -26.55 -38.25 -23.14
C LYS A 166 -25.36 -39.17 -23.35
N THR A 167 -25.59 -40.48 -23.49
CA THR A 167 -24.52 -41.43 -23.82
C THR A 167 -23.89 -41.14 -25.19
N MET A 168 -24.71 -40.82 -26.21
CA MET A 168 -24.21 -40.47 -27.54
C MET A 168 -23.43 -39.15 -27.57
N ASP A 169 -23.87 -38.15 -26.81
CA ASP A 169 -23.16 -36.86 -26.68
C ASP A 169 -21.83 -37.02 -25.92
N THR A 170 -21.80 -37.92 -24.93
CA THR A 170 -20.58 -38.28 -24.20
C THR A 170 -19.58 -38.97 -25.14
N TYR A 171 -20.02 -39.90 -25.99
CA TYR A 171 -19.14 -40.54 -26.97
C TYR A 171 -18.47 -39.54 -27.92
N LYS A 172 -19.20 -38.49 -28.34
CA LYS A 172 -18.64 -37.45 -29.22
C LYS A 172 -17.59 -36.59 -28.51
N THR A 173 -17.77 -36.32 -27.22
CA THR A 173 -16.88 -35.44 -26.46
C THR A 173 -15.67 -36.16 -25.88
N THR A 174 -15.77 -37.45 -25.58
CA THR A 174 -14.65 -38.24 -25.02
C THR A 174 -13.76 -38.90 -26.08
N LEU A 175 -14.18 -38.96 -27.34
CA LEU A 175 -13.43 -39.62 -28.41
C LEU A 175 -12.66 -38.58 -29.26
N SER A 176 -11.56 -38.06 -28.71
CA SER A 176 -10.59 -37.22 -29.44
C SER A 176 -9.57 -38.11 -30.18
N GLU A 177 -9.04 -37.64 -31.32
CA GLU A 177 -8.11 -38.38 -32.21
C GLU A 177 -6.80 -38.88 -31.56
N LYS A 178 -6.50 -38.50 -30.32
CA LYS A 178 -5.20 -38.74 -29.66
C LYS A 178 -5.24 -39.59 -28.38
N ASP A 179 -6.40 -40.03 -27.90
CA ASP A 179 -6.49 -40.71 -26.60
C ASP A 179 -6.43 -42.24 -26.75
N TRP A 180 -5.48 -42.89 -26.05
CA TRP A 180 -5.42 -44.35 -25.94
C TRP A 180 -6.38 -44.84 -24.85
N LEU A 181 -7.53 -45.34 -25.28
CA LEU A 181 -8.65 -45.74 -24.44
C LEU A 181 -8.51 -47.22 -24.03
N VAL A 182 -8.07 -47.48 -22.80
CA VAL A 182 -8.02 -48.83 -22.23
C VAL A 182 -9.37 -49.12 -21.56
N LEU A 183 -10.24 -49.88 -22.23
CA LEU A 183 -11.61 -50.14 -21.78
C LEU A 183 -11.84 -51.61 -21.44
N SER A 184 -12.49 -51.83 -20.29
CA SER A 184 -13.06 -53.12 -19.92
C SER A 184 -14.41 -53.31 -20.63
N THR A 185 -14.60 -54.45 -21.31
CA THR A 185 -15.78 -54.83 -22.09
C THR A 185 -17.08 -54.97 -21.29
N LYS A 186 -17.06 -54.77 -19.96
CA LYS A 186 -18.21 -54.87 -19.05
C LYS A 186 -18.72 -53.52 -18.52
N GLY A 187 -18.16 -52.39 -18.94
CA GLY A 187 -18.59 -51.07 -18.45
C GLY A 187 -19.93 -50.61 -19.04
N ASP A 188 -20.72 -49.87 -18.25
CA ASP A 188 -22.00 -49.24 -18.67
C ASP A 188 -21.86 -48.35 -19.91
N PHE A 189 -20.62 -47.96 -20.22
CA PHE A 189 -20.24 -47.16 -21.38
C PHE A 189 -20.50 -47.85 -22.72
N PHE A 190 -20.66 -49.18 -22.83
CA PHE A 190 -20.96 -49.86 -24.12
C PHE A 190 -22.37 -50.47 -24.19
N LYS A 191 -23.23 -50.20 -23.21
CA LYS A 191 -24.56 -50.85 -23.09
C LYS A 191 -25.42 -50.69 -24.35
N PHE A 192 -25.36 -49.53 -25.02
CA PHE A 192 -26.10 -49.24 -26.26
C PHE A 192 -25.37 -49.66 -27.54
N LEU A 193 -24.08 -50.00 -27.48
CA LEU A 193 -23.29 -50.48 -28.63
C LEU A 193 -23.26 -52.02 -28.71
N GLN A 194 -23.38 -52.72 -27.58
CA GLN A 194 -23.42 -54.20 -27.54
C GLN A 194 -24.81 -54.77 -27.87
N ASN A 195 -25.89 -54.05 -27.59
CA ASN A 195 -27.25 -54.43 -27.96
C ASN A 195 -27.91 -53.31 -28.79
N PRO A 196 -27.81 -53.36 -30.13
CA PRO A 196 -28.49 -52.40 -31.01
C PRO A 196 -30.02 -52.58 -31.05
N SER A 197 -30.54 -53.68 -30.51
CA SER A 197 -31.96 -53.98 -30.39
C SER A 197 -32.38 -53.82 -28.93
N GLY A 198 -32.94 -52.67 -28.59
CA GLY A 198 -33.51 -52.42 -27.27
C GLY A 198 -34.81 -53.21 -27.09
N HIS A 199 -34.76 -54.21 -26.21
CA HIS A 199 -35.89 -54.66 -25.39
C HIS A 199 -35.46 -54.64 -23.94
#